data_AF-A0A4Z0HKA7-F1
#
_entry.id   AF-A0A4Z0HKA7-F1
#
_cell.length_a   1.000
_cell.length_b   1.000
_cell.length_c   1.000
_cell.angle_alpha   90.00
_cell.angle_beta   90.00
_cell.angle_gamma   90.00
#
_symmetry.space_group_name_H-M   'P 1'
#
loop_
_entity.id
_entity.type
_entity.pdbx_description
1 polymer ?
#
loop_
_entity_poly.entity_id
_entity_poly.type
_entity_poly.pdbx_seq_one_letter_code
_entity_poly.pdbx_strand_id
1 'polypeptide(L)' 'MTDLVAQLVAIRKAKGLKQATVARRMGVTAPAITHFERGYRTPMLSTTLRYAAAIGARLSVEEVQ' A
#
# COMPACT_ATOMS: atom_id res chain seq x y z
N MET A 1 -10.45 2.49 -14.19
CA MET A 1 -9.71 3.43 -13.35
C MET A 1 -9.13 2.64 -12.19
N THR A 2 -7.82 2.42 -12.15
CA THR A 2 -7.18 1.61 -11.10
C THR A 2 -6.98 2.49 -9.87
N ASP A 3 -7.60 2.14 -8.74
CA ASP A 3 -7.43 2.92 -7.52
C ASP A 3 -5.97 2.91 -7.02
N LEU A 4 -5.64 3.89 -6.17
CA LEU A 4 -4.28 4.08 -5.65
C LEU A 4 -3.73 2.84 -4.93
N VAL A 5 -4.57 2.09 -4.22
CA VAL A 5 -4.15 0.88 -3.51
C VAL A 5 -3.75 -0.20 -4.50
N ALA A 6 -4.52 -0.41 -5.56
CA ALA A 6 -4.20 -1.37 -6.60
C ALA A 6 -2.85 -1.06 -7.29
N GLN A 7 -2.51 0.22 -7.47
CA GLN A 7 -1.19 0.64 -7.98
C GLN A 7 -0.07 0.29 -6.99
N LEU A 8 -0.25 0.56 -5.70
CA LEU A 8 0.72 0.18 -4.67
C LEU A 8 0.91 -1.35 -4.57
N VAL A 9 -0.16 -2.12 -4.72
CA VAL A 9 -0.11 -3.60 -4.75
C VAL A 9 0.68 -4.09 -5.96
N ALA A 10 0.51 -3.47 -7.12
CA ALA A 10 1.29 -3.79 -8.31
C ALA A 10 2.79 -3.53 -8.08
N ILE A 11 3.15 -2.39 -7.48
CA ILE A 11 4.55 -2.07 -7.12
C ILE A 11 5.11 -3.09 -6.11
N ARG A 12 4.34 -3.46 -5.07
CA ARG A 12 4.75 -4.50 -4.11
C ARG A 12 5.09 -5.80 -4.83
N LYS A 13 4.20 -6.26 -5.72
CA LYS A 13 4.37 -7.50 -6.49
C LYS A 13 5.59 -7.43 -7.41
N ALA A 14 5.78 -6.32 -8.12
CA ALA A 14 6.94 -6.11 -8.99
C ALA A 14 8.28 -6.16 -8.22
N LYS A 15 8.28 -5.72 -6.95
CA LYS A 15 9.44 -5.82 -6.05
C LYS A 15 9.60 -7.19 -5.37
N GLY A 16 8.74 -8.17 -5.67
CA GLY A 16 8.79 -9.50 -5.05
C GLY A 16 8.50 -9.52 -3.54
N LEU A 17 7.93 -8.44 -2.99
CA LEU A 17 7.69 -8.33 -1.55
C LEU A 17 6.44 -9.14 -1.16
N LYS A 18 6.60 -10.06 -0.22
CA LYS A 18 5.48 -10.78 0.40
C LYS A 18 4.66 -9.84 1.30
N GLN A 19 3.36 -10.06 1.41
CA GLN A 19 2.47 -9.30 2.30
C GLN A 19 2.99 -9.31 3.76
N ALA A 20 3.51 -10.45 4.24
CA ALA A 20 4.12 -10.56 5.57
C ALA A 20 5.34 -9.64 5.76
N THR A 21 6.13 -9.40 4.71
CA THR A 21 7.26 -8.46 4.76
C THR A 21 6.76 -7.04 4.95
N VAL A 22 5.70 -6.66 4.23
CA VAL A 22 5.07 -5.34 4.37
C VAL A 22 4.46 -5.17 5.75
N ALA A 23 3.74 -6.19 6.24
CA ALA A 23 3.14 -6.21 7.58
C ALA A 23 4.20 -5.95 8.66
N ARG A 24 5.32 -6.68 8.60
CA ARG A 24 6.46 -6.50 9.51
C ARG A 24 7.04 -5.09 9.44
N ARG A 25 7.26 -4.56 8.24
CA ARG A 25 7.79 -3.20 8.04
C ARG A 25 6.84 -2.11 8.54
N MET A 26 5.54 -2.34 8.45
CA MET A 26 4.51 -1.41 8.93
C MET A 26 4.17 -1.56 10.41
N GLY A 27 4.68 -2.60 11.08
CA GLY A 27 4.33 -2.92 12.48
C GLY A 27 2.86 -3.33 12.65
N VAL A 28 2.28 -4.02 11.66
CA VAL A 28 0.87 -4.46 11.67
C VAL A 28 0.75 -5.96 11.42
N THR A 29 -0.45 -6.51 11.59
CA THR A 29 -0.73 -7.92 11.33
C THR A 29 -0.82 -8.22 9.83
N ALA A 30 -0.53 -9.46 9.43
CA ALA A 30 -0.69 -9.88 8.04
C ALA A 30 -2.14 -9.75 7.51
N PRO A 31 -3.20 -10.08 8.30
CA PRO A 31 -4.57 -9.80 7.90
C PRO A 31 -4.84 -8.32 7.63
N ALA A 32 -4.24 -7.39 8.39
CA ALA A 32 -4.39 -5.96 8.12
C ALA A 32 -3.89 -5.57 6.72
N ILE A 33 -2.78 -6.18 6.27
CA ILE A 33 -2.29 -6.00 4.89
C ILE A 33 -3.25 -6.63 3.88
N THR A 34 -3.72 -7.85 4.11
CA THR A 34 -4.72 -8.47 3.23
C THR A 34 -5.97 -7.60 3.11
N HIS A 35 -6.43 -7.01 4.21
CA HIS A 35 -7.60 -6.15 4.19
C HIS A 35 -7.36 -4.85 3.41
N PHE A 36 -6.20 -4.23 3.63
CA PHE A 36 -5.76 -3.07 2.88
C PHE A 36 -5.71 -3.35 1.37
N GLU A 37 -5.00 -4.41 0.94
CA GLU A 37 -4.81 -4.74 -0.48
C GLU A 37 -6.09 -5.16 -1.21
N ARG A 38 -7.09 -5.66 -0.48
CA ARG A 38 -8.40 -6.03 -1.04
C ARG A 38 -9.40 -4.88 -1.07
N GLY A 39 -9.06 -3.72 -0.51
CA GLY A 39 -9.95 -2.55 -0.50
C GLY A 39 -11.19 -2.70 0.36
N TYR A 40 -11.20 -3.59 1.37
CA TYR A 40 -12.39 -3.81 2.21
C TYR A 40 -12.82 -2.55 3.00
N ARG A 41 -11.91 -1.58 3.18
CA ARG A 41 -12.20 -0.26 3.76
C ARG A 41 -11.38 0.77 3.03
N THR A 42 -11.93 1.99 2.89
CA THR A 42 -11.18 3.15 2.44
C THR A 42 -10.02 3.41 3.42
N PRO A 43 -8.75 3.27 3.00
CA PRO A 43 -7.64 3.52 3.89
C PRO A 43 -7.48 5.02 4.13
N MET A 44 -7.10 5.38 5.35
CA MET A 44 -6.60 6.72 5.64
C MET A 44 -5.34 7.00 4.81
N LEU A 45 -5.14 8.25 4.40
CA LEU A 45 -3.94 8.69 3.69
C LEU A 45 -2.65 8.28 4.42
N SER A 46 -2.62 8.41 5.75
CA SER A 46 -1.49 7.98 6.59
C SER A 46 -1.16 6.49 6.46
N THR A 47 -2.17 5.64 6.32
CA THR A 47 -1.99 4.19 6.12
C THR A 47 -1.45 3.91 4.73
N THR A 48 -1.96 4.60 3.71
CA THR A 48 -1.48 4.50 2.32
C THR A 48 -0.01 4.96 2.20
N LEU A 49 0.36 6.05 2.87
CA LEU A 49 1.74 6.55 2.93
C LEU A 49 2.69 5.57 3.62
N ARG A 50 2.28 4.99 4.77
CA ARG A 50 3.08 3.97 5.46
C ARG A 50 3.26 2.71 4.61
N TYR A 51 2.23 2.30 3.87
CA TYR A 51 2.34 1.19 2.93
C TYR A 51 3.34 1.50 1.81
N ALA A 52 3.24 2.68 1.19
CA ALA A 52 4.18 3.14 0.18
C ALA A 52 5.62 3.14 0.71
N ALA A 53 5.86 3.70 1.89
CA ALA A 53 7.17 3.67 2.55
C ALA A 53 7.67 2.24 2.80
N ALA A 54 6.81 1.34 3.28
CA ALA A 54 7.15 -0.06 3.55
C ALA A 54 7.56 -0.84 2.28
N ILE A 55 7.06 -0.46 1.11
CA ILE A 55 7.48 -1.04 -0.17
C ILE A 55 8.58 -0.22 -0.86
N GLY A 56 9.04 0.89 -0.27
CA GLY A 56 10.01 1.81 -0.86
C GLY A 56 9.47 2.55 -2.09
N ALA A 57 8.20 2.91 -2.08
CA ALA A 57 7.54 3.78 -3.05
C ALA A 57 7.33 5.18 -2.45
N ARG A 58 7.16 6.18 -3.31
CA ARG A 58 6.81 7.55 -2.94
C ARG A 58 5.47 7.90 -3.59
N LEU A 59 4.62 8.59 -2.84
CA LEU A 59 3.39 9.18 -3.38
C LEU A 59 3.63 10.68 -3.57
N SER A 60 3.25 11.19 -4.74
CA SER A 60 3.16 12.61 -5.06
C SER A 60 1.71 12.97 -5.34
N VAL A 61 1.36 14.23 -5.09
CA VAL A 61 0.10 14.82 -5.53
C VAL A 61 0.48 15.88 -6.55
N GLU A 62 -0.21 15.87 -7.68
CA GLU A 62 -0.06 16.84 -8.74
C GLU A 62 -1.41 17.53 -8.92
N GLU A 63 -1.38 18.86 -9.06
CA GLU A 63 -2.57 19.62 -9.38
C GLU A 63 -2.97 19.31 -10.82
N VAL A 64 -4.18 18.78 -11.00
CA VAL A 64 -4.74 18.52 -12.32
C VAL A 64 -5.57 19.75 -12.67
N GLN A 65 -5.06 20.54 -13.61
CA GLN A 65 -5.76 21.70 -14.18
C GLN A 65 -7.01 21.27 -14.95
#